data_AF-A0A812F030-F1
#
_entry.id   AF-A0A812F030-F1
#
_cell.length_a   1.000
_cell.length_b   1.000
_cell.length_c   1.000
_cell.angle_alpha   90.00
_cell.angle_beta   90.00
_cell.angle_gamma   90.00
#
_symmetry.space_group_name_H-M   'P 1'
#
loop_
_entity.id
_entity.type
_entity.pdbx_description
1 polymer ?
#
loop_
_entity_poly.entity_id
_entity_poly.type
_entity_poly.pdbx_seq_one_letter_code
_entity_poly.pdbx_strand_id
1 'polypeptide(L)'
;MNSGLNNKPKNITLMQKSFVFFTRMVDELVQFSDSDPELAEGIKWLDSQAQKKGISFYEMVFQVLYKHDVSSRAKQWLNSRN
;
A
#
# COMPACT_ATOMS: atom_id res chain seq x y z
N MET A 1 19.99 24.76 33.40
CA MET A 1 20.43 24.15 32.12
C MET A 1 19.24 23.38 31.55
N ASN A 2 18.73 23.80 30.39
CA ASN A 2 17.50 23.28 29.79
C ASN A 2 17.68 21.86 29.27
N SER A 3 17.08 20.87 29.92
CA SER A 3 16.96 19.50 29.42
C SER A 3 15.71 19.39 28.54
N GLY A 4 15.82 19.85 27.29
CA GLY A 4 14.78 19.68 26.27
C GLY A 4 14.64 18.23 25.84
N LEU A 5 13.95 17.41 26.65
CA LEU A 5 13.64 16.03 26.30
C LEU A 5 12.48 15.99 25.30
N ASN A 6 12.84 15.89 24.03
CA ASN A 6 12.22 15.04 23.01
C ASN A 6 10.69 14.89 23.04
N ASN A 7 9.97 15.91 22.60
CA ASN A 7 8.63 15.74 22.04
C ASN A 7 8.73 15.43 20.54
N LYS A 8 9.24 14.25 20.16
CA LYS A 8 8.96 13.73 18.81
C LYS A 8 7.51 13.25 18.81
N PRO A 9 6.64 13.77 17.93
CA PRO A 9 5.24 13.37 17.92
C PRO A 9 5.15 11.88 17.58
N LYS A 10 4.57 11.10 18.50
CA LYS A 10 4.38 9.63 18.39
C LYS A 10 3.70 9.20 17.07
N ASN A 11 3.00 10.13 16.41
CA ASN A 11 2.35 9.95 15.10
C ASN A 11 3.33 9.74 13.93
N ILE A 12 4.50 10.39 13.93
CA ILE A 12 5.48 10.23 12.84
C ILE A 12 6.05 8.80 12.84
N THR A 13 6.31 8.25 14.03
CA THR A 13 6.87 6.90 14.18
C THR A 13 5.90 5.80 13.73
N LEU A 14 4.59 5.98 13.92
CA LEU A 14 3.59 4.98 13.52
C LEU A 14 3.40 4.96 11.99
N MET A 15 3.30 6.14 11.37
CA MET A 15 3.17 6.28 9.91
C MET A 15 4.40 5.75 9.16
N GLN A 16 5.62 6.02 9.67
CA GLN A 16 6.84 5.50 9.07
C GLN A 16 6.95 3.97 9.16
N LYS A 17 6.52 3.36 10.28
CA LYS A 17 6.49 1.90 10.42
C LYS A 17 5.53 1.25 9.43
N SER A 18 4.36 1.84 9.22
CA SER A 18 3.38 1.33 8.24
C SER A 18 3.91 1.41 6.81
N PHE A 19 4.66 2.45 6.45
CA PHE A 19 5.28 2.56 5.13
C PHE A 19 6.35 1.50 4.89
N VAL A 20 7.24 1.27 5.87
CA VAL A 20 8.28 0.22 5.78
C VAL A 20 7.66 -1.19 5.73
N PHE A 21 6.57 -1.42 6.44
CA PHE A 21 5.85 -2.69 6.37
C PHE A 21 5.21 -2.89 4.99
N PHE A 22 4.61 -1.83 4.43
CA PHE A 22 4.02 -1.88 3.10
C PHE A 22 5.05 -2.17 2.01
N THR A 23 6.19 -1.46 2.00
CA THR A 23 7.23 -1.71 0.99
C THR A 23 7.74 -3.14 1.08
N ARG A 24 7.93 -3.68 2.28
CA ARG A 24 8.33 -5.09 2.47
C ARG A 24 7.30 -6.09 1.93
N MET A 25 6.01 -5.88 2.19
CA MET A 25 4.97 -6.75 1.63
C MET A 25 4.96 -6.71 0.09
N VAL A 26 5.17 -5.53 -0.49
CA VAL A 26 5.23 -5.37 -1.95
C VAL A 26 6.48 -6.06 -2.51
N ASP A 27 7.62 -5.92 -1.85
CA ASP A 27 8.87 -6.58 -2.26
C ASP A 27 8.72 -8.12 -2.18
N GLU A 28 8.07 -8.64 -1.15
CA GLU A 28 7.73 -10.07 -1.03
C GLU A 28 6.80 -10.53 -2.16
N LEU A 29 5.78 -9.73 -2.50
CA LEU A 29 4.87 -10.04 -3.62
C LEU A 29 5.61 -10.11 -4.96
N VAL A 30 6.56 -9.20 -5.20
CA VAL A 30 7.43 -9.24 -6.39
C VAL A 30 8.29 -10.50 -6.38
N GLN A 31 8.88 -10.85 -5.25
CA GLN A 31 9.69 -12.08 -5.13
C GLN A 31 8.86 -13.34 -5.39
N PHE A 32 7.61 -13.40 -4.91
CA PHE A 32 6.72 -14.54 -5.20
C PHE A 32 6.34 -14.64 -6.66
N SER A 33 6.30 -13.52 -7.39
CA SER A 33 5.94 -13.52 -8.81
C SER A 33 6.93 -14.29 -9.69
N ASP A 34 8.17 -14.51 -9.23
CA ASP A 34 9.14 -15.35 -9.94
C ASP A 34 8.67 -16.80 -10.08
N SER A 35 7.80 -17.27 -9.18
CA SER A 35 7.24 -18.62 -9.18
C SER A 35 5.82 -18.71 -9.73
N ASP A 36 5.18 -17.57 -10.01
CA ASP A 36 3.79 -17.49 -10.46
C ASP A 36 3.66 -16.54 -11.66
N PRO A 37 3.53 -17.09 -12.89
CA PRO A 37 3.38 -16.31 -14.10
C PRO A 37 2.18 -15.36 -14.10
N GLU A 38 1.07 -15.74 -13.48
CA GLU A 38 -0.15 -14.92 -13.43
C GLU A 38 0.09 -13.69 -12.55
N LEU A 39 0.75 -13.88 -11.41
CA LEU A 39 1.14 -12.79 -10.53
C LEU A 39 2.17 -11.87 -11.21
N ALA A 40 3.15 -12.42 -11.93
CA ALA A 40 4.15 -11.65 -12.66
C ALA A 40 3.50 -10.77 -13.75
N GLU A 41 2.50 -11.29 -14.46
CA GLU A 41 1.72 -10.49 -15.41
C GLU A 41 0.94 -9.37 -14.71
N GLY A 42 0.33 -9.66 -13.55
CA GLY A 42 -0.34 -8.66 -12.72
C GLY A 42 0.60 -7.52 -12.27
N ILE A 43 1.82 -7.86 -11.86
CA ILE A 43 2.85 -6.88 -11.45
C ILE A 43 3.33 -6.03 -12.62
N LYS A 44 3.58 -6.63 -13.79
CA LYS A 44 3.93 -5.88 -15.01
C LYS A 44 2.82 -4.93 -15.45
N TRP A 45 1.56 -5.37 -15.30
CA TRP A 45 0.42 -4.51 -15.57
C TRP A 45 0.37 -3.33 -14.61
N LEU A 46 0.59 -3.56 -13.31
CA LEU A 46 0.65 -2.50 -12.29
C LEU A 46 1.75 -1.47 -12.61
N ASP A 47 2.95 -1.93 -12.98
CA ASP A 47 4.04 -1.03 -13.37
C ASP A 47 3.69 -0.20 -14.61
N SER A 48 3.11 -0.82 -15.63
CA SER A 48 2.62 -0.13 -16.83
C SER A 48 1.57 0.94 -16.51
N GLN A 49 0.67 0.67 -15.55
CA GLN A 49 -0.29 1.66 -15.09
C GLN A 49 0.39 2.79 -14.31
N ALA A 50 1.43 2.50 -13.52
CA ALA A 50 2.13 3.48 -12.70
C ALA A 50 2.84 4.49 -13.61
N GLN A 51 3.53 3.99 -14.64
CA GLN A 51 4.17 4.80 -15.67
C GLN A 51 3.17 5.70 -16.40
N LYS A 52 2.00 5.16 -16.80
CA LYS A 52 0.94 5.95 -17.46
C LYS A 52 0.41 7.10 -16.61
N LYS A 53 0.37 6.94 -15.29
CA LYS A 53 -0.10 7.96 -14.36
C LYS A 53 1.01 8.88 -13.85
N GLY A 54 2.28 8.57 -14.14
CA GLY A 54 3.43 9.30 -13.62
C GLY A 54 3.59 9.17 -12.09
N ILE A 55 3.17 8.05 -11.52
CA ILE A 55 3.32 7.74 -10.08
C ILE A 55 4.28 6.59 -9.87
N SER A 56 4.75 6.39 -8.64
CA SER A 56 5.59 5.24 -8.31
C SER A 56 4.79 3.93 -8.33
N PHE A 57 5.49 2.81 -8.57
CA PHE A 57 4.91 1.47 -8.50
C PHE A 57 4.24 1.21 -7.14
N TYR A 58 4.91 1.54 -6.04
CA TYR A 58 4.37 1.41 -4.68
C TYR A 58 3.05 2.18 -4.49
N GLU A 59 2.95 3.40 -5.03
CA GLU A 59 1.70 4.17 -5.01
C GLU A 59 0.60 3.51 -5.86
N MET A 60 0.93 2.92 -7.00
CA MET A 60 -0.04 2.18 -7.80
C MET A 60 -0.55 0.95 -7.07
N VAL A 61 0.34 0.14 -6.48
CA VAL A 61 -0.03 -1.03 -5.68
C VAL A 61 -0.94 -0.60 -4.53
N PHE A 62 -0.57 0.48 -3.84
CA PHE A 62 -1.39 1.04 -2.76
C PHE A 62 -2.79 1.45 -3.27
N GLN A 63 -2.88 2.16 -4.39
CA GLN A 63 -4.16 2.53 -4.98
C GLN A 63 -5.03 1.31 -5.31
N VAL A 64 -4.45 0.26 -5.91
CA VAL A 64 -5.20 -0.94 -6.29
C VAL A 64 -5.70 -1.70 -5.07
N LEU A 65 -4.84 -1.91 -4.06
CA LEU A 65 -5.22 -2.54 -2.80
C LEU A 65 -6.29 -1.74 -2.05
N TYR A 66 -6.14 -0.41 -2.00
CA TYR A 66 -7.09 0.46 -1.30
C TYR A 66 -8.43 0.57 -2.03
N LYS A 67 -8.42 0.58 -3.37
CA LYS A 67 -9.65 0.66 -4.18
C LYS A 67 -10.52 -0.59 -4.04
N HIS A 68 -9.90 -1.76 -3.85
CA HIS A 68 -10.61 -3.00 -3.50
C HIS A 68 -11.24 -2.94 -2.11
N ASP A 69 -10.53 -2.42 -1.11
CA ASP A 69 -11.01 -2.36 0.28
C ASP A 69 -12.15 -1.31 0.47
N VAL A 70 -12.05 -0.15 -0.19
CA VAL A 70 -13.12 0.87 -0.17
C VAL A 70 -14.39 0.38 -0.88
N SER A 71 -14.25 -0.32 -2.01
CA SER A 71 -15.42 -0.86 -2.71
C SER A 71 -16.10 -2.00 -1.94
N SER A 72 -15.33 -2.79 -1.18
CA SER A 72 -15.83 -3.84 -0.28
C SER A 72 -16.56 -3.23 0.93
N ARG A 73 -15.94 -2.26 1.61
CA ARG A 73 -16.55 -1.57 2.76
C ARG A 73 -17.77 -0.74 2.37
N ALA A 74 -17.77 -0.10 1.21
CA ALA A 74 -18.94 0.60 0.68
C ALA A 74 -20.10 -0.37 0.37
N LYS A 75 -19.80 -1.55 -0.19
CA LYS A 75 -20.81 -2.61 -0.38
C LYS A 75 -21.34 -3.16 0.93
N GLN A 76 -20.48 -3.38 1.94
CA GLN A 76 -20.93 -3.79 3.28
C GLN A 76 -21.81 -2.72 3.93
N TRP A 77 -21.43 -1.44 3.85
CA TRP A 77 -22.21 -0.34 4.40
C TRP A 77 -23.57 -0.14 3.70
N LEU A 78 -23.64 -0.35 2.38
CA LEU A 78 -24.90 -0.38 1.63
C LEU A 78 -25.78 -1.58 2.01
N ASN A 79 -25.19 -2.75 2.27
CA ASN A 79 -25.94 -3.97 2.60
C ASN A 79 -26.38 -4.05 4.07
N SER A 80 -25.77 -3.32 5.00
CA SER A 80 -26.20 -3.25 6.41
C SER A 80 -27.36 -2.29 6.67
N ARG A 81 -27.96 -1.72 5.61
CA ARG A 81 -29.08 -0.78 5.68
C ARG A 81 -30.44 -1.40 5.35
N ASN A 82 -30.51 -2.72 5.26
CA ASN A 82 -31.74 -3.53 5.13
C ASN A 82 -31.83 -4.53 6.28
#